data_AF-A0A931PSV8-F1
#
_entry.id   AF-A0A931PSV8-F1
#
_cell.length_a   1.000
_cell.length_b   1.000
_cell.length_c   1.000
_cell.angle_alpha   90.00
_cell.angle_beta   90.00
_cell.angle_gamma   90.00
#
_symmetry.space_group_name_H-M   'P 1'
#
loop_
_entity.id
_entity.type
_entity.pdbx_description
1 polymer ?
#
loop_
_entity_poly.entity_id
_entity_poly.type
_entity_poly.pdbx_seq_one_letter_code
_entity_poly.pdbx_strand_id
1 'polypeptide(L)' 'MSYYQKQPNDVSHLGLNCPECGIAITTLPFKPRRGMKIYCHDCAQKRKTPTTG' A
#
# COMPACT_ATOMS: atom_id res chain seq x y z
N MET A 1 -1.27 -28.35 -6.42
CA MET A 1 -0.49 -27.12 -6.72
C MET A 1 -0.78 -26.09 -5.64
N SER A 2 0.07 -25.98 -4.62
CA SER A 2 -0.15 -25.07 -3.47
C SER A 2 0.32 -23.67 -3.81
N TYR A 3 -0.58 -22.83 -4.31
CA TYR A 3 -0.35 -21.40 -4.38
C TYR A 3 -0.37 -20.87 -2.95
N TYR A 4 0.82 -20.60 -2.42
CA TYR A 4 1.03 -19.75 -1.27
C TYR A 4 0.51 -18.35 -1.64
N GLN A 5 -0.80 -18.16 -1.57
CA GLN A 5 -1.41 -16.84 -1.66
C GLN A 5 -0.90 -16.11 -0.43
N LYS A 6 0.15 -15.30 -0.60
CA LYS A 6 0.56 -14.29 0.38
C LYS A 6 -0.69 -13.47 0.64
N GLN A 7 -1.40 -13.81 1.71
CA GLN A 7 -2.63 -13.14 2.09
C GLN A 7 -2.25 -11.67 2.27
N PRO A 8 -2.83 -10.75 1.49
CA PRO A 8 -2.56 -9.35 1.69
C PRO A 8 -3.08 -9.05 3.10
N ASN A 9 -2.20 -8.54 3.97
CA ASN A 9 -2.60 -8.21 5.32
C ASN A 9 -3.66 -7.13 5.22
N ASP A 10 -4.84 -7.41 5.77
CA ASP A 10 -5.86 -6.39 5.91
C ASP A 10 -5.40 -5.41 6.99
N VAL A 11 -5.30 -4.14 6.60
CA VAL A 11 -4.85 -3.03 7.42
C VAL A 11 -5.96 -1.99 7.58
N SER A 12 -7.20 -2.30 7.18
CA SER A 12 -8.38 -1.43 7.36
C SER A 12 -8.54 -1.01 8.82
N HIS A 13 -8.22 -1.92 9.73
CA HIS A 13 -8.27 -1.74 11.18
C HIS A 13 -7.25 -0.71 11.71
N LEU A 14 -6.21 -0.40 10.93
CA LEU A 14 -5.19 0.58 11.30
C LEU A 14 -5.57 2.01 10.91
N GLY A 15 -6.67 2.21 10.18
CA GLY A 15 -7.11 3.55 9.76
C GLY A 15 -6.03 4.30 8.98
N LEU A 16 -5.32 3.60 8.09
CA LEU A 16 -4.27 4.19 7.27
C LEU A 16 -4.91 4.99 6.14
N ASN A 17 -4.63 6.29 6.07
CA ASN A 17 -5.07 7.16 4.98
C ASN A 17 -3.87 7.56 4.12
N CYS A 18 -4.07 7.56 2.81
CA CYS A 18 -3.06 8.06 1.89
C CYS A 18 -2.92 9.58 2.09
N PRO A 19 -1.72 10.10 2.38
CA PRO A 19 -1.52 11.53 2.64
C PRO A 19 -1.65 12.41 1.38
N GLU A 20 -1.72 11.81 0.19
CA GLU A 20 -1.87 12.56 -1.07
C GLU A 20 -3.31 12.70 -1.53
N CYS A 21 -4.10 11.63 -1.40
CA CYS A 21 -5.48 11.60 -1.91
C CYS A 21 -6.54 11.39 -0.83
N GLY A 22 -6.14 11.13 0.41
CA GLY A 22 -7.05 10.89 1.53
C GLY A 22 -7.72 9.52 1.56
N ILE A 23 -7.48 8.66 0.56
CA ILE A 23 -8.13 7.34 0.47
C ILE A 23 -7.70 6.41 1.60
N ALA A 24 -8.65 5.63 2.13
CA ALA A 24 -8.38 4.61 3.12
C ALA A 24 -7.64 3.42 2.49
N ILE A 25 -6.55 2.98 3.12
CA ILE A 25 -5.75 1.83 2.72
C ILE A 25 -6.23 0.64 3.54
N THR A 26 -6.90 -0.29 2.87
CA THR A 26 -7.51 -1.47 3.49
C THR A 26 -6.61 -2.68 3.42
N THR A 27 -5.74 -2.79 2.42
CA THR A 27 -5.01 -4.04 2.17
C THR A 27 -3.60 -3.77 1.69
N LEU A 28 -2.61 -4.41 2.33
CA LEU A 28 -1.20 -4.30 1.95
C LEU A 28 -0.53 -5.67 1.86
N PRO A 29 0.27 -5.95 0.81
CA PRO A 29 1.00 -7.21 0.69
C PRO A 29 2.23 -7.28 1.62
N PHE A 30 2.55 -6.20 2.33
CA PHE A 30 3.66 -6.09 3.28
C PHE A 30 3.18 -5.55 4.63
N LYS A 31 3.89 -5.91 5.70
CA LYS A 31 3.59 -5.41 7.05
C LYS A 31 3.95 -3.91 7.12
N PRO A 32 3.00 -3.02 7.44
CA PRO A 32 3.29 -1.59 7.57
C PRO A 32 4.27 -1.38 8.73
N ARG A 33 5.39 -0.69 8.46
CA ARG A 33 6.37 -0.31 9.49
C ARG A 33 6.00 1.07 10.06
N ARG A 34 6.00 1.21 11.38
CA ARG A 34 5.81 2.50 12.05
C ARG A 34 6.93 3.47 11.62
N GLY A 35 6.57 4.64 11.09
CA GLY A 35 7.49 5.69 10.64
C GLY A 35 7.62 5.85 9.12
N MET A 36 7.04 4.95 8.31
CA MET A 36 7.05 5.08 6.84
C MET A 36 5.78 5.75 6.35
N LYS A 37 5.90 6.69 5.39
CA LYS A 37 4.74 7.25 4.66
C LYS A 37 4.19 6.16 3.74
N ILE A 38 3.00 5.65 4.07
CA ILE A 38 2.30 4.66 3.27
C ILE A 38 1.39 5.40 2.30
N TYR A 39 1.49 5.04 1.02
CA TYR A 39 0.66 5.59 -0.04
C TYR A 39 -0.27 4.49 -0.57
N CYS A 40 -1.42 4.88 -1.10
CA CYS A 40 -2.29 3.95 -1.81
C CYS A 40 -1.61 3.43 -3.09
N HIS A 41 -2.15 2.35 -3.66
CA HIS A 41 -1.58 1.75 -4.86
C HIS A 41 -1.39 2.77 -5.99
N ASP A 42 -2.38 3.65 -6.22
CA ASP A 42 -2.34 4.67 -7.27
C ASP A 42 -1.21 5.71 -7.06
N CYS A 43 -1.15 6.34 -5.89
CA CYS A 43 -0.10 7.30 -5.54
C CYS A 43 1.29 6.65 -5.51
N ALA A 44 1.38 5.42 -5.00
CA ALA A 44 2.63 4.66 -5.01
C ALA A 44 3.09 4.35 -6.44
N GLN A 45 2.18 3.97 -7.35
CA GLN A 45 2.50 3.74 -8.77
C GLN A 45 2.97 5.04 -9.43
N LYS A 46 2.25 6.14 -9.25
CA LYS A 46 2.63 7.46 -9.79
C LYS A 46 4.01 7.92 -9.31
N ARG A 47 4.38 7.63 -8.07
CA ARG A 47 5.71 7.96 -7.50
C ARG A 47 6.82 7.00 -7.93
N LYS A 48 6.50 5.72 -8.14
CA LYS A 48 7.47 4.68 -8.57
C LYS A 48 7.88 4.82 -10.03
N THR A 49 7.12 5.57 -10.82
CA THR A 49 7.51 5.96 -12.17
C THR A 49 8.19 7.33 -12.13
N PRO A 50 9.51 7.44 -11.91
CA PRO A 50 10.23 8.48 -12.63
C PRO A 50 10.15 8.07 -14.09
N THR A 51 9.33 8.78 -14.86
CA THR A 51 9.31 8.70 -16.30
C THR A 51 10.74 8.87 -16.82
N THR A 52 11.40 7.76 -17.13
CA THR A 52 12.61 7.74 -17.95
C THR A 52 12.40 6.72 -19.04
N GLY A 53 12.17 7.21 -20.26
CA GLY A 53 12.29 6.44 -21.51
C GLY A 53 10.97 5.96 -22.08
#